data_AF-A0A851II12-F1
#
_entry.id   AF-A0A851II12-F1
#
_cell.length_a   1.000
_cell.length_b   1.000
_cell.length_c   1.000
_cell.angle_alpha   90.00
_cell.angle_beta   90.00
_cell.angle_gamma   90.00
#
_symmetry.space_group_name_H-M   'P 1'
#
loop_
_entity.id
_entity.type
_entity.pdbx_description
1 polymer ?
#
loop_
_entity_poly.entity_id
_entity_poly.type
_entity_poly.pdbx_seq_one_letter_code
_entity_poly.pdbx_strand_id
1 'polypeptide(L)'
;MEEKVIDFVSKLIEKSTEAFIMELEIYNKPTIKYRVEGFSFFICNAWELMLKAKLLKDGKSIYYKGTGRTISLESAIQKIYTDKNKKYHI
;
A
#
# COMPACT_ATOMS: atom_id res chain seq x y z
N MET A 1 14.62 -5.55 18.80
CA MET A 1 13.23 -5.11 18.51
C MET A 1 13.19 -4.32 17.20
N GLU A 2 14.09 -3.36 17.00
CA GLU A 2 14.25 -2.62 15.74
C GLU A 2 14.55 -3.52 14.53
N GLU A 3 15.41 -4.53 14.69
CA GLU A 3 15.76 -5.46 13.61
C GLU A 3 14.54 -6.23 13.06
N LYS A 4 13.61 -6.65 13.93
CA LYS A 4 12.34 -7.27 13.52
C LYS A 4 11.41 -6.30 12.78
N VAL A 5 11.42 -5.02 13.17
CA VAL A 5 10.63 -3.98 12.48
C VAL A 5 11.20 -3.72 11.10
N ILE A 6 12.54 -3.66 10.96
CA ILE A 6 13.22 -3.50 9.68
C ILE A 6 12.93 -4.68 8.75
N ASP A 7 13.02 -5.92 9.24
CA ASP A 7 12.67 -7.13 8.47
C ASP A 7 11.21 -7.09 7.99
N PHE A 8 10.27 -6.71 8.88
CA PHE A 8 8.86 -6.61 8.51
C PHE A 8 8.59 -5.50 7.48
N VAL A 9 9.25 -4.35 7.62
CA VAL A 9 9.18 -3.26 6.63
C VAL A 9 9.69 -3.73 5.27
N SER A 10 10.83 -4.42 5.21
CA SER A 10 11.38 -4.96 3.96
C SER A 10 10.41 -5.93 3.29
N LYS A 11 9.77 -6.82 4.06
CA LYS A 11 8.74 -7.75 3.55
C LYS A 11 7.52 -7.04 2.96
N LEU A 12 7.10 -5.92 3.56
CA LEU A 12 5.99 -5.12 3.00
C LEU A 12 6.39 -4.48 1.66
N ILE A 13 7.61 -3.97 1.55
CA ILE A 13 8.13 -3.38 0.30
C ILE A 13 8.29 -4.44 -0.79
N GLU A 14 8.81 -5.62 -0.45
CA GLU A 14 8.92 -6.75 -1.39
C GLU A 14 7.54 -7.12 -1.94
N LYS A 15 6.55 -7.36 -1.07
CA LYS A 15 5.18 -7.67 -1.48
C LYS A 15 4.50 -6.55 -2.26
N SER A 16 4.79 -5.30 -1.92
CA SER A 16 4.33 -4.14 -2.70
C SER A 16 4.88 -4.19 -4.12
N THR A 17 6.16 -4.55 -4.27
CA THR A 17 6.85 -4.61 -5.56
C THR A 17 6.30 -5.75 -6.40
N GLU A 18 6.12 -6.94 -5.81
CA GLU A 18 5.49 -8.09 -6.46
C GLU A 18 4.07 -7.76 -6.94
N ALA A 19 3.26 -7.11 -6.10
CA ALA A 19 1.90 -6.70 -6.45
C ALA A 19 1.88 -5.71 -7.62
N PHE A 20 2.81 -4.76 -7.65
CA PHE A 20 2.95 -3.79 -8.73
C PHE A 20 3.38 -4.45 -10.05
N ILE A 21 4.27 -5.44 -10.01
CA ILE A 21 4.67 -6.20 -11.21
C ILE A 21 3.48 -7.03 -11.73
N MET A 22 2.74 -7.70 -10.84
CA MET A 22 1.57 -8.50 -11.18
C MET A 22 0.47 -7.67 -11.85
N GLU A 23 0.23 -6.45 -11.36
CA GLU A 23 -0.66 -5.48 -11.99
C GLU A 23 -0.29 -5.23 -13.46
N LEU A 24 0.99 -4.96 -13.75
CA LEU A 24 1.47 -4.70 -15.12
C LEU A 24 1.26 -5.93 -16.03
N GLU A 25 1.50 -7.13 -15.51
CA GLU A 25 1.27 -8.37 -16.25
C GLU A 25 -0.22 -8.56 -16.60
N ILE A 26 -1.11 -8.33 -15.63
CA ILE A 26 -2.56 -8.45 -15.82
C ILE A 26 -3.06 -7.43 -16.84
N TYR A 27 -2.61 -6.17 -16.73
CA TYR A 27 -3.01 -5.11 -17.65
C TYR A 27 -2.60 -5.38 -19.09
N ASN A 28 -1.39 -5.93 -19.28
CA ASN A 28 -0.83 -6.23 -20.60
C ASN A 28 -1.35 -7.54 -21.22
N LYS A 29 -2.19 -8.32 -20.52
CA LYS A 29 -2.72 -9.59 -21.02
C LYS A 29 -4.15 -9.42 -21.57
N PRO A 30 -4.33 -9.17 -22.88
CA PRO A 30 -5.63 -8.78 -23.45
C PRO A 30 -6.72 -9.85 -23.35
N THR A 31 -6.33 -11.12 -23.18
CA THR A 31 -7.25 -12.25 -23.00
C THR A 31 -7.96 -12.25 -21.65
N ILE A 32 -7.46 -11.49 -20.66
CA ILE A 32 -8.13 -11.29 -19.38
C ILE A 32 -9.20 -10.21 -19.55
N LYS A 33 -10.47 -10.63 -19.51
CA LYS A 33 -11.63 -9.73 -19.68
C LYS A 33 -11.77 -8.71 -18.55
N TYR A 34 -11.36 -9.09 -17.33
CA TYR A 34 -11.48 -8.29 -16.10
C TYR A 34 -10.16 -7.61 -15.70
N ARG A 35 -9.31 -7.29 -16.69
CA ARG A 35 -7.94 -6.82 -16.46
C ARG A 35 -7.87 -5.44 -15.81
N VAL A 36 -8.86 -4.59 -16.04
CA VAL A 36 -8.88 -3.22 -15.48
C VAL A 36 -9.23 -3.24 -13.99
N GLU A 37 -10.18 -4.08 -13.62
CA GLU A 37 -10.55 -4.31 -12.23
C GLU A 37 -9.46 -5.08 -11.51
N GLY A 38 -8.88 -6.11 -12.16
CA GLY A 38 -7.70 -6.82 -11.66
C GLY A 38 -6.53 -5.87 -11.39
N PHE A 39 -6.20 -5.02 -12.37
CA PHE A 39 -5.25 -3.92 -12.20
C PHE A 39 -5.58 -3.07 -10.98
N SER A 40 -6.83 -2.62 -10.85
CA SER A 40 -7.28 -1.75 -9.74
C SER A 40 -7.08 -2.40 -8.37
N PHE A 41 -7.32 -3.71 -8.24
CA PHE A 41 -7.05 -4.43 -6.99
C PHE A 41 -5.55 -4.49 -6.66
N PHE A 42 -4.72 -4.84 -7.64
CA PHE A 42 -3.27 -5.00 -7.40
C PHE A 42 -2.57 -3.65 -7.16
N ILE A 43 -2.89 -2.60 -7.91
CA ILE A 43 -2.33 -1.26 -7.69
C ILE A 43 -2.72 -0.76 -6.30
N CYS A 44 -3.98 -0.88 -5.89
CA CYS A 44 -4.41 -0.45 -4.55
C CYS A 44 -3.67 -1.20 -3.45
N ASN A 45 -3.48 -2.52 -3.59
CA ASN A 45 -2.75 -3.34 -2.63
C ASN A 45 -1.26 -2.96 -2.58
N ALA A 46 -0.62 -2.74 -3.74
CA ALA A 46 0.78 -2.32 -3.81
C ALA A 46 0.99 -1.01 -3.04
N TRP A 47 0.20 0.02 -3.36
CA TRP A 47 0.28 1.30 -2.66
C TRP A 47 -0.04 1.17 -1.17
N GLU A 48 -1.02 0.36 -0.77
CA GLU A 48 -1.34 0.16 0.64
C GLU A 48 -0.15 -0.41 1.42
N LEU A 49 0.52 -1.43 0.88
CA LEU A 49 1.68 -2.06 1.50
C LEU A 49 2.88 -1.10 1.59
N MET A 50 3.16 -0.35 0.53
CA MET A 50 4.25 0.64 0.52
C MET A 50 4.01 1.75 1.55
N LEU A 51 2.80 2.29 1.61
CA LEU A 51 2.46 3.36 2.55
C LEU A 51 2.47 2.86 4.00
N LYS A 52 2.04 1.63 4.26
CA LYS A 52 2.19 0.97 5.57
C LYS A 52 3.66 0.84 5.96
N ALA A 53 4.52 0.41 5.05
CA ALA A 53 5.96 0.32 5.27
C ALA A 53 6.57 1.69 5.60
N LYS A 54 6.16 2.75 4.89
CA LYS A 54 6.57 4.14 5.18
C LYS A 54 6.14 4.58 6.58
N LEU A 55 4.89 4.31 6.97
CA LEU A 55 4.40 4.65 8.31
C LEU A 55 5.19 3.95 9.41
N LEU A 56 5.49 2.66 9.24
CA LEU A 56 6.32 1.90 10.19
C LEU A 56 7.74 2.48 10.28
N LYS A 57 8.33 2.85 9.15
CA LYS A 57 9.65 3.51 9.11
C LYS A 57 9.66 4.86 9.84
N ASP A 58 8.53 5.56 9.83
CA ASP A 58 8.33 6.82 10.55
C ASP A 58 7.91 6.61 12.03
N GLY A 59 7.92 5.37 12.53
CA GLY A 59 7.50 5.05 13.91
C GLY A 59 5.99 5.17 14.15
N LYS A 60 5.17 5.24 13.09
CA LYS A 60 3.71 5.35 13.17
C LYS A 60 3.06 3.96 13.10
N SER A 61 2.05 3.74 13.94
CA SER A 61 1.28 2.48 13.92
C SER A 61 0.39 2.35 12.68
N ILE A 62 0.40 1.15 12.10
CA ILE A 62 -0.45 0.74 10.97
C ILE A 62 -1.71 -0.01 11.42
N TYR A 63 -1.99 -0.12 12.72
CA TYR A 63 -3.16 -0.85 13.24
C TYR A 63 -4.29 0.10 13.64
N TYR A 64 -5.54 -0.33 13.47
CA TYR A 64 -6.67 0.34 14.10
C TYR A 64 -6.67 0.06 15.61
N LYS A 65 -6.93 1.09 16.42
CA LYS A 65 -6.91 1.00 17.89
C LYS A 65 -7.88 -0.07 18.38
N GLY A 66 -7.43 -0.89 19.33
CA GLY A 66 -8.25 -1.94 19.94
C GLY A 66 -8.59 -3.10 18.99
N THR A 67 -7.92 -3.21 17.85
CA THR A 67 -8.12 -4.29 16.90
C THR A 67 -6.77 -4.88 16.45
N GLY A 68 -6.80 -6.12 15.95
CA GLY A 68 -5.66 -6.71 15.23
C GLY A 68 -5.59 -6.34 13.74
N ARG A 69 -6.47 -5.45 13.26
CA ARG A 69 -6.59 -5.10 11.83
C ARG A 69 -5.65 -3.95 11.46
N THR A 70 -5.04 -4.04 10.28
CA THR A 70 -4.24 -2.95 9.72
C THR A 70 -5.12 -1.93 8.98
N ILE A 71 -4.63 -0.70 8.89
CA ILE A 71 -5.32 0.41 8.24
C ILE A 71 -5.53 0.17 6.75
N SER A 72 -6.56 0.77 6.16
CA SER A 72 -6.77 0.74 4.71
C SER A 72 -5.83 1.69 3.96
N LEU A 73 -5.77 1.56 2.63
CA LEU A 73 -5.10 2.48 1.71
C LEU A 73 -5.50 3.93 1.98
N GLU A 74 -6.80 4.21 2.05
CA GLU A 74 -7.32 5.55 2.31
C GLU A 74 -6.82 6.10 3.65
N SER A 75 -6.90 5.30 4.71
CA SER A 75 -6.39 5.69 6.04
C SER A 75 -4.88 5.90 6.03
N ALA A 76 -4.12 5.11 5.27
CA ALA A 76 -2.67 5.27 5.13
C ALA A 76 -2.32 6.58 4.40
N ILE A 77 -3.03 6.91 3.31
CA ILE A 77 -2.91 8.17 2.58
C ILE A 77 -3.19 9.35 3.52
N GLN A 78 -4.30 9.34 4.25
CA GLN A 78 -4.67 10.41 5.19
C GLN A 78 -3.62 10.62 6.31
N LYS A 79 -2.97 9.54 6.77
CA LYS A 79 -1.91 9.62 7.79
C LYS A 79 -0.58 10.17 7.28
N ILE A 80 -0.31 10.00 5.98
CA ILE A 80 0.91 10.49 5.33
C ILE A 80 0.70 11.92 4.85
N TYR A 81 -0.42 12.19 4.19
CA TYR A 81 -0.82 13.50 3.69
C TYR A 81 -1.84 14.12 4.65
N THR A 82 -1.33 14.72 5.72
CA THR A 82 -2.16 15.30 6.79
C THR A 82 -2.76 16.66 6.44
N ASP A 83 -2.33 17.28 5.35
CA ASP A 83 -2.82 18.59 4.91
C ASP A 83 -4.10 18.45 4.10
N LYS A 84 -5.25 18.65 4.77
CA LYS A 84 -6.59 18.54 4.17
C LYS A 84 -6.90 19.65 3.15
N ASN A 85 -6.09 20.72 3.11
CA ASN A 85 -6.39 21.93 2.35
C ASN A 85 -5.50 22.14 1.12
N LYS A 86 -4.56 21.23 0.82
CA LYS A 86 -3.84 21.28 -0.45
C LYS A 86 -4.71 20.70 -1.56
N LYS A 87 -5.30 21.59 -2.35
CA LYS A 87 -5.80 21.23 -3.70
C LYS A 87 -4.60 20.71 -4.50
N TYR A 88 -4.59 19.42 -4.76
CA TYR A 88 -3.68 18.84 -5.74
C TYR A 88 -4.19 19.26 -7.12
N HIS A 89 -3.45 20.17 -7.77
CA HIS A 89 -3.65 20.42 -9.19
C HIS A 89 -3.09 19.20 -9.93
N ILE A 90 -4.00 18.32 -10.34
CA ILE A 90 -3.74 17.24 -11.29
C ILE A 90 -4.07 17.77 -12.68
#